data_AF-A0A2H3DLM0-F1
#
_entry.id   AF-A0A2H3DLM0-F1
#
_cell.length_a   1.000
_cell.length_b   1.000
_cell.length_c   1.000
_cell.angle_alpha   90.00
_cell.angle_beta   90.00
_cell.angle_gamma   90.00
#
_symmetry.space_group_name_H-M   'P 1'
#
loop_
_entity.id
_entity.type
_entity.pdbx_description
1 polymer ?
#
loop_
_entity_poly.entity_id
_entity_poly.type
_entity_poly.pdbx_seq_one_letter_code
_entity_poly.pdbx_strand_id
1 'polypeptide(L)'
;MSPSDTPTIAEQIPAPINGLFVEILICIFRMCVLEGGDDRYFVHDTKVGPWKLGHVCSLWRQMANNTPYLWTRLSVGGFGWGRVVRDPVSMFNVALKRSACLDFDLELHPSERYPLEVQDEIIRLAITHSYRWERVLFHLNSPSVPLFSEIGKDSLDHLSSLVIYCYEGGPDDYIDAFRYAPALQTVHLHGNYNGARFEFP
;
A
#
# COMPACT_ATOMS: atom_id res chain seq x y z
N MET A 1 20.61 -33.08 49.41
CA MET A 1 19.35 -33.15 48.64
C MET A 1 18.71 -31.78 48.74
N SER A 2 18.87 -30.96 47.71
CA SER A 2 18.30 -29.60 47.65
C SER A 2 16.94 -29.66 46.94
N PRO A 3 15.92 -28.92 47.38
CA PRO A 3 14.61 -28.92 46.73
C PRO A 3 14.67 -28.10 45.44
N SER A 4 14.06 -28.66 44.40
CA SER A 4 13.91 -28.08 43.07
C SER A 4 12.84 -26.99 43.10
N ASP A 5 13.24 -25.73 43.12
CA ASP A 5 12.35 -24.59 42.89
C ASP A 5 11.91 -24.59 41.42
N THR A 6 10.73 -25.13 41.18
CA THR A 6 10.07 -25.08 39.87
C THR A 6 9.21 -23.81 39.88
N PRO A 7 9.50 -22.79 39.05
CA PRO A 7 8.73 -21.56 39.07
C PRO A 7 7.30 -21.86 38.59
N THR A 8 6.34 -21.64 39.47
CA THR A 8 4.91 -21.64 39.16
C THR A 8 4.66 -20.58 38.10
N ILE A 9 4.26 -20.99 36.89
CA ILE A 9 3.81 -20.09 35.84
C ILE A 9 2.52 -19.45 36.35
N ALA A 10 2.60 -18.21 36.83
CA ALA A 10 1.42 -17.42 37.15
C ALA A 10 0.60 -17.26 35.87
N GLU A 11 -0.65 -17.74 35.88
CA GLU A 11 -1.61 -17.49 34.79
C GLU A 11 -1.76 -15.97 34.61
N GLN A 12 -1.22 -15.45 33.51
CA GLN A 12 -1.43 -14.05 33.14
C GLN A 12 -2.90 -13.87 32.76
N ILE A 13 -3.64 -13.17 33.61
CA ILE A 13 -5.00 -12.73 33.30
C ILE A 13 -4.92 -11.88 32.02
N PRO A 14 -5.62 -12.26 30.94
CA PRO A 14 -5.58 -11.50 29.70
C PRO A 14 -6.10 -10.08 29.95
N ALA A 15 -5.43 -9.09 29.35
CA ALA A 15 -5.87 -7.70 29.44
C ALA A 15 -7.36 -7.59 29.03
N PRO A 16 -8.19 -6.78 29.72
CA PRO A 16 -9.65 -6.74 29.50
C PRO A 16 -10.07 -6.53 28.04
N ILE A 17 -9.26 -5.78 27.29
CA ILE A 17 -9.49 -5.53 25.86
C ILE A 17 -9.45 -6.80 25.00
N ASN A 18 -8.68 -7.81 25.41
CA ASN A 18 -8.59 -9.08 24.69
C ASN A 18 -9.81 -9.99 24.91
N GLY A 19 -10.71 -9.63 25.84
CA GLY A 19 -11.99 -10.31 26.06
C GLY A 19 -13.16 -9.70 25.27
N LEU A 20 -12.92 -8.63 24.51
CA LEU A 20 -13.93 -8.03 23.64
C LEU A 20 -14.23 -8.93 22.44
N PHE A 21 -15.44 -8.81 21.90
CA PHE A 21 -15.82 -9.41 20.63
C PHE A 21 -14.89 -8.93 19.51
N VAL A 22 -14.54 -9.85 18.61
CA VAL A 22 -13.57 -9.60 17.54
C VAL A 22 -14.04 -8.47 16.62
N GLU A 23 -15.34 -8.32 16.41
CA GLU A 23 -15.94 -7.26 15.61
C GLU A 23 -15.67 -5.88 16.21
N ILE A 24 -15.78 -5.75 17.54
CA ILE A 24 -15.50 -4.49 18.25
C ILE A 24 -14.01 -4.14 18.19
N LEU A 25 -13.14 -5.15 18.36
CA LEU A 25 -11.70 -4.98 18.21
C LEU A 25 -11.31 -4.53 16.80
N ILE A 26 -11.94 -5.13 15.79
CA ILE A 26 -11.76 -4.74 14.39
C ILE A 26 -12.20 -3.29 14.16
N CYS A 27 -13.33 -2.85 14.73
CA CYS A 27 -13.74 -1.44 14.66
C CYS A 27 -12.72 -0.50 15.30
N ILE A 28 -12.17 -0.86 16.46
CA ILE A 28 -11.09 -0.10 17.12
C ILE A 28 -9.86 -0.05 16.22
N PHE A 29 -9.47 -1.18 15.63
CA PHE A 29 -8.30 -1.26 14.75
C PHE A 29 -8.44 -0.34 13.55
N ARG A 30 -9.62 -0.30 12.93
CA ARG A 30 -9.91 0.63 11.83
C ARG A 30 -9.68 2.07 12.24
N MET A 31 -10.21 2.48 13.39
CA MET A 31 -10.03 3.85 13.89
C MET A 31 -8.55 4.15 14.15
N CYS A 32 -7.83 3.23 14.80
CA CYS A 32 -6.40 3.41 15.06
C CYS A 32 -5.57 3.49 13.77
N VAL A 33 -5.89 2.71 12.74
CA VAL A 33 -5.12 2.72 11.48
C VAL A 33 -5.34 4.01 10.69
N LEU A 34 -6.53 4.61 10.77
CA LEU A 34 -6.93 5.80 10.02
C LEU A 34 -6.73 7.13 10.78
N GLU A 35 -6.17 7.10 12.00
CA GLU A 35 -5.81 8.32 12.74
C GLU A 35 -4.63 9.03 12.05
N GLY A 36 -4.88 10.21 11.46
CA GLY A 36 -3.82 11.05 10.89
C GLY A 36 -4.23 12.00 9.76
N GLY A 37 -5.45 11.89 9.22
CA GLY A 37 -5.95 12.75 8.15
C GLY A 37 -5.46 12.37 6.75
N ASP A 38 -4.33 11.66 6.64
CA ASP A 38 -3.97 10.90 5.44
C ASP A 38 -4.75 9.57 5.44
N ASP A 39 -5.49 9.32 4.36
CA ASP A 39 -6.32 8.12 4.21
C ASP A 39 -5.48 6.86 3.97
N ARG A 40 -4.17 6.99 3.69
CA ARG A 40 -3.25 5.86 3.41
C ARG A 40 -2.15 5.77 4.46
N TYR A 41 -1.70 4.54 4.75
CA TYR A 41 -0.51 4.33 5.57
C TYR A 41 0.74 4.08 4.71
N PHE A 42 1.90 4.50 5.19
CA PHE A 42 3.18 4.19 4.54
C PHE A 42 3.55 2.73 4.73
N VAL A 43 3.60 1.97 3.64
CA VAL A 43 3.90 0.52 3.65
C VAL A 43 5.25 0.23 4.31
N HIS A 44 6.24 1.07 4.07
CA HIS A 44 7.62 0.90 4.54
C HIS A 44 7.86 1.42 5.96
N ASP A 45 6.86 1.97 6.63
CA ASP A 45 6.96 2.38 8.03
C ASP A 45 6.17 1.43 8.94
N THR A 46 6.91 0.62 9.70
CA THR A 46 6.32 -0.36 10.62
C THR A 46 5.71 0.27 11.87
N LYS A 47 5.85 1.59 12.07
CA LYS A 47 5.26 2.33 13.20
C LYS A 47 3.86 2.85 12.91
N VAL A 48 3.42 2.80 11.65
CA VAL A 48 2.11 3.30 11.22
C VAL A 48 1.25 2.18 10.63
N GLY A 49 0.00 2.52 10.32
CA GLY A 49 -0.91 1.60 9.65
C GLY A 49 -1.16 0.31 10.43
N PRO A 50 -1.49 -0.79 9.74
CA PRO A 50 -1.76 -2.09 10.37
C PRO A 50 -0.54 -2.67 11.09
N TRP A 51 0.68 -2.28 10.70
CA TRP A 51 1.91 -2.77 11.32
C TRP A 51 1.98 -2.45 12.81
N LYS A 52 1.51 -1.27 13.22
CA LYS A 52 1.58 -0.81 14.61
C LYS A 52 0.78 -1.69 15.57
N LEU A 53 -0.33 -2.26 15.09
CA LEU A 53 -1.15 -3.20 15.87
C LEU A 53 -0.39 -4.48 16.19
N GLY A 54 0.52 -4.90 15.30
CA GLY A 54 1.36 -6.07 15.49
C GLY A 54 2.42 -5.93 16.59
N HIS A 55 2.71 -4.70 17.04
CA HIS A 55 3.66 -4.44 18.12
C HIS A 55 3.02 -4.50 19.52
N VAL A 56 1.69 -4.58 19.62
CA VAL A 56 0.97 -4.59 20.91
C VAL A 56 1.05 -5.96 21.58
N CYS A 57 0.52 -7.00 20.92
CA CYS A 57 0.61 -8.37 21.39
C CYS A 57 0.43 -9.36 20.21
N SER A 58 0.64 -10.66 20.46
CA SER A 58 0.48 -11.71 19.45
C SER A 58 -0.95 -11.80 18.90
N LEU A 59 -1.96 -11.65 19.76
CA LEU A 59 -3.38 -11.65 19.37
C LEU A 59 -3.70 -10.52 18.39
N TRP A 60 -3.27 -9.29 18.70
CA TRP A 60 -3.49 -8.13 17.84
C TRP A 60 -2.79 -8.26 16.51
N ARG A 61 -1.56 -8.79 16.52
CA ARG A 61 -0.82 -9.10 15.30
C ARG A 61 -1.59 -10.09 14.43
N GLN A 62 -2.11 -11.17 15.02
CA GLN A 62 -2.88 -12.18 14.30
C GLN A 62 -4.16 -11.57 13.71
N MET A 63 -4.92 -10.81 14.50
CA MET A 63 -6.14 -10.16 14.03
C MET A 63 -5.85 -9.16 12.90
N ALA A 64 -4.87 -8.27 13.07
CA ALA A 64 -4.49 -7.29 12.06
C ALA A 64 -4.04 -7.97 10.75
N ASN A 65 -3.24 -9.03 10.84
CA ASN A 65 -2.78 -9.78 9.66
C ASN A 65 -3.91 -10.49 8.91
N ASN A 66 -4.97 -10.91 9.62
CA ASN A 66 -6.12 -11.64 9.05
C ASN A 66 -7.34 -10.74 8.79
N THR A 67 -7.17 -9.42 8.81
CA THR A 67 -8.24 -8.45 8.56
C THR A 67 -7.91 -7.67 7.29
N PRO A 68 -8.34 -8.13 6.10
CA PRO A 68 -7.80 -7.63 4.83
C PRO A 68 -8.04 -6.14 4.57
N TYR A 69 -9.20 -5.61 4.99
CA TYR A 69 -9.55 -4.22 4.71
C TYR A 69 -8.56 -3.23 5.35
N LEU A 70 -7.86 -3.60 6.43
CA LEU A 70 -6.84 -2.75 7.05
C LEU A 70 -5.65 -2.50 6.10
N TRP A 71 -5.44 -3.37 5.12
CA TRP A 71 -4.31 -3.35 4.18
C TRP A 71 -4.67 -2.76 2.81
N THR A 72 -5.84 -2.13 2.67
CA THR A 72 -6.37 -1.66 1.37
C THR A 72 -6.05 -0.20 1.05
N ARG A 73 -5.52 0.59 1.99
CA ARG A 73 -5.20 1.99 1.73
C ARG A 73 -3.74 2.25 2.03
N LEU A 74 -2.92 2.20 0.99
CA LEU A 74 -1.49 2.04 1.16
C LEU A 74 -0.70 3.00 0.26
N SER A 75 0.37 3.53 0.83
CA SER A 75 1.32 4.41 0.14
C SER A 75 2.67 3.72 0.08
N VAL A 76 3.17 3.53 -1.13
CA VAL A 76 4.49 2.99 -1.43
C VAL A 76 5.39 4.15 -1.80
N GLY A 77 6.16 4.57 -0.80
CA GLY A 77 6.81 5.88 -0.83
C GLY A 77 5.84 7.00 -0.44
N GLY A 78 6.39 8.20 -0.23
CA GLY A 78 5.64 9.34 0.29
C GLY A 78 6.45 10.23 1.24
N PHE A 79 5.80 11.32 1.69
CA PHE A 79 6.40 12.48 2.34
C PHE A 79 7.08 12.16 3.69
N GLY A 80 8.32 11.70 3.59
CA GLY A 80 9.27 11.42 4.67
C GLY A 80 10.68 11.20 4.10
N TRP A 81 10.97 11.90 3.01
CA TRP A 81 12.23 12.07 2.26
C TRP A 81 13.43 11.21 2.73
N GLY A 82 13.42 9.93 2.34
CA GLY A 82 14.66 9.14 2.29
C GLY A 82 14.82 7.99 3.27
N ARG A 83 13.75 7.51 3.90
CA ARG A 83 13.82 6.27 4.68
C ARG A 83 13.92 5.06 3.72
N VAL A 84 15.15 4.66 3.43
CA VAL A 84 15.47 3.43 2.71
C VAL A 84 15.30 2.26 3.67
N VAL A 85 14.30 1.41 3.43
CA VAL A 85 14.22 0.09 4.04
C VAL A 85 15.01 -0.93 3.22
N ARG A 86 15.51 -1.97 3.89
CA ARG A 86 16.37 -3.01 3.29
C ARG A 86 15.68 -3.77 2.16
N ASP A 87 14.39 -4.03 2.29
CA ASP A 87 13.62 -4.86 1.35
C ASP A 87 12.22 -4.26 1.13
N PRO A 88 12.11 -3.18 0.33
CA PRO A 88 10.85 -2.47 0.12
C PRO A 88 9.83 -3.31 -0.67
N VAL A 89 10.31 -4.17 -1.57
CA VAL A 89 9.49 -5.02 -2.43
C VAL A 89 8.78 -6.09 -1.59
N SER A 90 9.50 -6.80 -0.72
CA SER A 90 8.87 -7.80 0.14
C SER A 90 7.85 -7.19 1.09
N MET A 91 8.13 -6.01 1.64
CA MET A 91 7.15 -5.31 2.50
C MET A 91 5.87 -4.95 1.74
N PHE A 92 6.00 -4.46 0.51
CA PHE A 92 4.87 -4.16 -0.35
C PHE A 92 4.09 -5.43 -0.73
N ASN A 93 4.78 -6.49 -1.12
CA ASN A 93 4.17 -7.80 -1.41
C ASN A 93 3.40 -8.37 -0.21
N VAL A 94 3.94 -8.22 1.01
CA VAL A 94 3.22 -8.63 2.23
C VAL A 94 1.94 -7.82 2.42
N ALA A 95 1.96 -6.51 2.20
CA ALA A 95 0.76 -5.68 2.29
C ALA A 95 -0.29 -6.10 1.23
N LEU A 96 0.12 -6.31 -0.02
CA LEU A 96 -0.75 -6.77 -1.11
C LEU A 96 -1.36 -8.16 -0.86
N LYS A 97 -0.59 -9.09 -0.28
CA LYS A 97 -1.10 -10.41 0.11
C LYS A 97 -2.14 -10.31 1.22
N ARG A 98 -1.94 -9.41 2.19
CA ARG A 98 -2.85 -9.23 3.32
C ARG A 98 -4.13 -8.49 2.94
N SER A 99 -4.11 -7.65 1.90
CA SER A 99 -5.34 -7.07 1.36
C SER A 99 -6.21 -8.08 0.59
N ALA A 100 -5.75 -9.33 0.46
CA ALA A 100 -6.49 -10.47 -0.10
C ALA A 100 -7.00 -10.20 -1.52
N CYS A 101 -8.32 -10.21 -1.75
CA CYS A 101 -8.94 -9.92 -3.04
C CYS A 101 -9.72 -8.60 -3.03
N LEU A 102 -9.56 -7.77 -2.00
CA LEU A 102 -10.27 -6.50 -1.90
C LEU A 102 -9.66 -5.48 -2.85
N ASP A 103 -10.49 -4.58 -3.36
CA ASP A 103 -10.00 -3.40 -4.05
C ASP A 103 -9.18 -2.54 -3.09
N PHE A 104 -8.23 -1.79 -3.65
CA PHE A 104 -7.34 -0.98 -2.85
C PHE A 104 -7.02 0.37 -3.48
N ASP A 105 -6.76 1.31 -2.58
CA ASP A 105 -6.25 2.64 -2.86
C ASP A 105 -4.72 2.63 -2.76
N LEU A 106 -4.07 3.05 -3.83
CA LEU A 106 -2.62 3.05 -3.94
C LEU A 106 -2.09 4.45 -4.21
N GLU A 107 -1.10 4.85 -3.42
CA GLU A 107 -0.16 5.89 -3.84
C GLU A 107 1.20 5.24 -4.12
N LEU A 108 1.75 5.50 -5.31
CA LEU A 108 2.97 4.88 -5.79
C LEU A 108 3.98 5.96 -6.15
N HIS A 109 5.02 6.06 -5.32
CA HIS A 109 6.13 6.98 -5.44
C HIS A 109 7.42 6.32 -4.94
N PRO A 110 8.00 5.36 -5.68
CA PRO A 110 9.26 4.73 -5.29
C PRO A 110 10.33 5.79 -4.98
N SER A 111 11.02 5.65 -3.85
CA SER A 111 12.04 6.61 -3.43
C SER A 111 13.19 6.66 -4.44
N GLU A 112 13.57 7.84 -4.91
CA GLU A 112 14.71 8.08 -5.81
C GLU A 112 16.06 7.56 -5.27
N ARG A 113 16.15 7.31 -3.95
CA ARG A 113 17.33 6.68 -3.33
C ARG A 113 17.49 5.19 -3.63
N TYR A 114 16.44 4.55 -4.15
CA TYR A 114 16.53 3.16 -4.60
C TYR A 114 17.17 3.11 -6.00
N PRO A 115 17.99 2.08 -6.29
CA PRO A 115 18.38 1.78 -7.67
C PRO A 115 17.15 1.64 -8.56
N LEU A 116 17.28 2.00 -9.84
CA LEU A 116 16.17 1.95 -10.80
C LEU A 116 15.56 0.55 -10.87
N GLU A 117 16.37 -0.50 -10.75
CA GLU A 117 15.90 -1.89 -10.77
C GLU A 117 14.91 -2.20 -9.64
N VAL A 118 15.14 -1.60 -8.45
CA VAL A 118 14.24 -1.75 -7.29
C VAL A 118 12.98 -0.91 -7.48
N GLN A 119 13.10 0.28 -8.07
CA GLN A 119 11.93 1.11 -8.39
C GLN A 119 11.03 0.39 -9.41
N ASP A 120 11.62 -0.16 -10.47
CA ASP A 120 10.94 -0.95 -11.50
C ASP A 120 10.25 -2.17 -10.90
N GLU A 121 10.93 -2.90 -10.00
CA GLU A 121 10.34 -4.06 -9.33
C GLU A 121 9.12 -3.69 -8.48
N ILE A 122 9.18 -2.55 -7.77
CA ILE A 122 8.05 -2.01 -7.02
C ILE A 122 6.88 -1.67 -7.96
N ILE A 123 7.16 -1.01 -9.08
CA ILE A 123 6.13 -0.60 -10.05
C ILE A 123 5.49 -1.81 -10.71
N ARG A 124 6.29 -2.77 -11.19
CA ARG A 124 5.79 -4.03 -11.77
C ARG A 124 4.96 -4.82 -10.77
N LEU A 125 5.38 -4.88 -9.51
CA LEU A 125 4.60 -5.51 -8.45
C LEU A 125 3.26 -4.79 -8.22
N ALA A 126 3.19 -3.47 -8.36
CA ALA A 126 1.91 -2.77 -8.32
C ALA A 126 1.05 -3.15 -9.54
N ILE A 127 1.63 -3.15 -10.75
CA ILE A 127 0.95 -3.44 -12.02
C ILE A 127 0.34 -4.85 -12.02
N THR A 128 1.02 -5.86 -11.45
CA THR A 128 0.48 -7.23 -11.37
C THR A 128 -0.79 -7.33 -10.52
N HIS A 129 -1.08 -6.31 -9.72
CA HIS A 129 -2.29 -6.18 -8.91
C HIS A 129 -3.27 -5.10 -9.42
N SER A 130 -3.09 -4.61 -10.66
CA SER A 130 -3.89 -3.52 -11.23
C SER A 130 -5.39 -3.81 -11.32
N TYR A 131 -5.77 -5.09 -11.46
CA TYR A 131 -7.17 -5.56 -11.49
C TYR A 131 -7.99 -5.27 -10.22
N ARG A 132 -7.33 -4.78 -9.16
CA ARG A 132 -7.94 -4.40 -7.87
C ARG A 132 -7.79 -2.91 -7.55
N TRP A 133 -7.25 -2.12 -8.47
CA TRP A 133 -7.07 -0.70 -8.24
C TRP A 133 -8.42 0.01 -8.26
N GLU A 134 -8.77 0.70 -7.17
CA GLU A 134 -9.97 1.56 -7.11
C GLU A 134 -9.59 3.02 -7.29
N ARG A 135 -8.64 3.51 -6.49
CA ARG A 135 -8.11 4.88 -6.57
C ARG A 135 -6.59 4.86 -6.56
N VAL A 136 -5.97 5.36 -7.61
CA VAL A 136 -4.51 5.32 -7.75
C VAL A 136 -3.92 6.71 -7.95
N LEU A 137 -2.82 6.96 -7.27
CA LEU A 137 -1.99 8.15 -7.39
C LEU A 137 -0.57 7.72 -7.80
N PHE A 138 -0.12 8.17 -8.96
CA PHE A 138 1.24 7.95 -9.44
C PHE A 138 2.07 9.23 -9.36
N HIS A 139 3.30 9.11 -8.87
CA HIS A 139 4.36 10.08 -9.09
C HIS A 139 5.28 9.52 -10.18
N LEU A 140 5.09 9.96 -11.41
CA LEU A 140 5.82 9.48 -12.58
C LEU A 140 7.14 10.22 -12.74
N ASN A 141 8.19 9.45 -13.03
CA ASN A 141 9.42 9.92 -13.63
C ASN A 141 9.57 9.30 -15.04
N SER A 142 10.24 9.99 -15.97
CA SER A 142 10.36 9.51 -17.36
C SER A 142 10.91 8.08 -17.50
N PRO A 143 11.92 7.63 -16.71
CA PRO A 143 12.40 6.24 -16.78
C PRO A 143 11.34 5.18 -16.48
N SER A 144 10.35 5.49 -15.64
CA SER A 144 9.30 4.53 -15.26
C SER A 144 8.13 4.45 -16.25
N VAL A 145 7.96 5.46 -17.11
CA VAL A 145 6.81 5.56 -18.03
C VAL A 145 6.62 4.31 -18.90
N PRO A 146 7.68 3.73 -19.52
CA PRO A 146 7.51 2.53 -20.34
C PRO A 146 6.91 1.32 -19.59
N LEU A 147 7.10 1.22 -18.27
CA LEU A 147 6.56 0.11 -17.48
C LEU A 147 5.03 0.11 -17.46
N PHE A 148 4.38 1.26 -17.60
CA PHE A 148 2.91 1.34 -17.60
C PHE A 148 2.28 0.71 -18.83
N SER A 149 3.05 0.48 -19.90
CA SER A 149 2.60 -0.34 -21.04
C SER A 149 2.42 -1.83 -20.69
N GLU A 150 2.97 -2.28 -19.56
CA GLU A 150 2.80 -3.65 -19.04
C GLU A 150 1.44 -3.87 -18.36
N ILE A 151 0.65 -2.81 -18.15
CA ILE A 151 -0.70 -2.94 -17.57
C ILE A 151 -1.61 -3.70 -18.55
N GLY A 152 -2.32 -4.70 -18.02
CA GLY A 152 -3.27 -5.48 -18.80
C GLY A 152 -4.43 -4.63 -19.29
N LYS A 153 -4.84 -4.81 -20.55
CA LYS A 153 -5.95 -4.04 -21.13
C LYS A 153 -7.25 -4.22 -20.33
N ASP A 154 -7.52 -5.43 -19.84
CA ASP A 154 -8.73 -5.72 -19.09
C ASP A 154 -8.50 -5.69 -17.56
N SER A 155 -7.42 -5.06 -17.09
CA SER A 155 -7.05 -5.07 -15.67
C SER A 155 -7.42 -3.80 -14.93
N LEU A 156 -8.22 -2.89 -15.50
CA LEU A 156 -8.57 -1.61 -14.88
C LEU A 156 -10.08 -1.44 -14.67
N ASP A 157 -10.83 -2.56 -14.61
CA ASP A 157 -12.29 -2.57 -14.47
C ASP A 157 -12.80 -1.87 -13.20
N HIS A 158 -11.98 -1.83 -12.15
CA HIS A 158 -12.34 -1.25 -10.85
C HIS A 158 -11.80 0.18 -10.67
N LEU A 159 -10.94 0.65 -11.58
CA LEU A 159 -10.25 1.94 -11.44
C LEU A 159 -11.25 3.08 -11.65
N SER A 160 -11.62 3.75 -10.57
CA SER A 160 -12.58 4.86 -10.57
C SER A 160 -11.92 6.23 -10.51
N SER A 161 -10.72 6.32 -9.92
CA SER A 161 -9.99 7.57 -9.73
C SER A 161 -8.52 7.41 -10.03
N LEU A 162 -7.99 8.30 -10.86
CA LEU A 162 -6.59 8.35 -11.24
C LEU A 162 -6.02 9.75 -11.02
N VAL A 163 -4.90 9.82 -10.31
CA VAL A 163 -4.13 11.04 -10.11
C VAL A 163 -2.71 10.79 -10.60
N ILE A 164 -2.19 11.67 -11.45
CA ILE A 164 -0.85 11.56 -11.99
C ILE A 164 -0.09 12.86 -11.72
N TYR A 165 1.02 12.75 -11.01
CA TYR A 165 2.04 13.78 -10.91
C TYR A 165 3.15 13.46 -11.90
N CYS A 166 3.38 14.35 -12.87
CA CYS A 166 4.44 14.22 -13.85
C CYS A 166 5.20 15.55 -13.93
N TYR A 167 6.39 15.59 -13.32
CA TYR A 167 7.20 16.83 -13.26
C TYR A 167 8.22 16.93 -14.41
N GLU A 168 8.62 15.78 -14.97
CA GLU A 168 9.70 15.68 -15.97
C GLU A 168 9.27 14.85 -17.20
N GLY A 169 8.04 15.06 -17.70
CA GLY A 169 7.53 14.32 -18.84
C GLY A 169 8.27 14.64 -20.14
N GLY A 170 8.83 13.62 -20.79
CA GLY A 170 9.46 13.70 -22.10
C GLY A 170 8.45 13.69 -23.26
N PRO A 171 8.81 14.21 -24.44
CA PRO A 171 7.94 14.19 -25.63
C PRO A 171 7.61 12.77 -26.14
N ASP A 172 8.42 11.79 -25.74
CA ASP A 172 8.27 10.38 -26.11
C ASP A 172 7.53 9.55 -25.04
N ASP A 173 7.17 10.17 -23.90
CA ASP A 173 6.42 9.52 -22.84
C ASP A 173 4.95 9.33 -23.27
N TYR A 174 4.54 8.09 -23.51
CA TYR A 174 3.20 7.73 -23.94
C TYR A 174 2.63 6.60 -23.09
N ILE A 175 1.44 6.82 -22.52
CA ILE A 175 0.72 5.83 -21.71
C ILE A 175 -0.73 5.71 -22.20
N ASP A 176 -1.05 4.58 -22.83
CA ASP A 176 -2.40 4.27 -23.31
C ASP A 176 -3.18 3.34 -22.40
N ALA A 177 -2.55 2.73 -21.39
CA ALA A 177 -3.16 1.73 -20.52
C ALA A 177 -4.51 2.17 -19.93
N PHE A 178 -4.66 3.45 -19.58
CA PHE A 178 -5.85 3.96 -18.90
C PHE A 178 -7.08 4.10 -19.80
N ARG A 179 -6.94 4.03 -21.14
CA ARG A 179 -8.08 4.04 -22.07
C ARG A 179 -9.02 2.84 -21.88
N TYR A 180 -8.53 1.78 -21.24
CA TYR A 180 -9.26 0.55 -21.00
C TYR A 180 -9.82 0.47 -19.57
N ALA A 181 -9.98 1.60 -18.89
CA ALA A 181 -10.53 1.67 -17.53
C ALA A 181 -12.02 2.08 -17.56
N PRO A 182 -12.99 1.16 -17.75
CA PRO A 182 -14.40 1.52 -17.98
C PRO A 182 -15.08 2.22 -16.81
N ALA A 183 -14.60 2.02 -15.58
CA ALA A 183 -15.14 2.64 -14.38
C ALA A 183 -14.51 4.01 -14.06
N LEU A 184 -13.56 4.49 -14.87
CA LEU A 184 -12.80 5.71 -14.59
C LEU A 184 -13.71 6.95 -14.64
N GLN A 185 -13.85 7.62 -13.50
CA GLN A 185 -14.71 8.79 -13.34
C GLN A 185 -13.93 10.07 -13.15
N THR A 186 -12.80 10.00 -12.45
CA THR A 186 -12.01 11.19 -12.10
C THR A 186 -10.56 11.03 -12.50
N VAL A 187 -10.06 11.99 -13.28
CA VAL A 187 -8.66 12.09 -13.68
C VAL A 187 -8.11 13.45 -13.26
N HIS A 188 -7.02 13.46 -12.52
CA HIS A 188 -6.29 14.66 -12.16
C HIS A 188 -4.84 14.56 -12.62
N LEU A 189 -4.42 15.49 -13.48
CA LEU A 189 -3.04 15.60 -13.97
C LEU A 189 -2.38 16.81 -13.33
N HIS A 190 -1.21 16.61 -12.74
CA HIS A 190 -0.42 17.63 -12.07
C HIS A 190 1.01 17.65 -12.62
N GLY A 191 1.61 18.84 -12.72
CA GLY A 191 2.98 19.03 -13.19
C GLY A 191 3.07 19.49 -14.65
N ASN A 192 4.22 19.24 -15.28
CA ASN A 192 4.51 19.65 -16.66
C ASN A 192 4.36 18.47 -17.62
N TYR A 193 3.18 18.36 -18.21
CA TYR A 193 2.81 17.29 -19.15
C TYR A 193 2.97 17.68 -20.63
N ASN A 194 3.64 18.80 -20.94
CA ASN A 194 3.71 19.31 -22.32
C ASN A 194 4.37 18.33 -23.32
N GLY A 195 5.17 17.37 -22.84
CA GLY A 195 5.72 16.28 -23.64
C GLY A 195 4.92 14.98 -23.57
N ALA A 196 4.38 14.64 -22.41
CA ALA A 196 3.77 13.34 -22.17
C ALA A 196 2.34 13.24 -22.72
N ARG A 197 1.98 12.08 -23.23
CA ARG A 197 0.65 11.78 -23.79
C ARG A 197 -0.01 10.66 -23.01
N PHE A 198 -1.26 10.89 -22.61
CA PHE A 198 -2.08 9.95 -21.88
C PHE A 198 -3.42 9.73 -22.62
N GLU A 199 -3.84 8.48 -22.76
CA GLU A 199 -5.18 8.15 -23.28
C GLU A 199 -6.11 7.71 -22.14
N PHE A 200 -7.36 8.18 -22.18
CA PHE A 200 -8.42 7.88 -21.22
C PHE A 200 -9.70 7.44 -21.98
N PRO A 201 -10.66 6.79 -21.30
CA PRO A 201 -11.91 6.32 -21.91
C PRO A 201 -12.79 7.44 -22.46
#